data_AF-A0A1M3I649-F1
#
_entry.id   AF-A0A1M3I649-F1
#
_cell.length_a   1.000
_cell.length_b   1.000
_cell.length_c   1.000
_cell.angle_alpha   90.00
_cell.angle_beta   90.00
_cell.angle_gamma   90.00
#
_symmetry.space_group_name_H-M   'P 1'
#
loop_
_entity.id
_entity.type
_entity.pdbx_description
1 polymer ?
#
loop_
_entity_poly.entity_id
_entity_poly.type
_entity_poly.pdbx_seq_one_letter_code
_entity_poly.pdbx_strand_id
1 'polypeptide(L)'
;MAQTPAKTPAKTTKAKPAAKAKAPASHTDEAKQKFTRALEEAKAGAAALTAEARERATAKSGDWVDDAKAYGEQAKVKAGELAAEGKARTSDAIAGLGKLVEDNAPTIDDRFGTKYGDYARSASRKMKETAEKIDAKELDELGEDAREFVRKSPGLAVGIAAVAGFLVARLFSSSK
;
A
#
# COMPACT_ATOMS: atom_id res chain seq x y z
N MET A 1 -26.38 -72.21 -5.82
CA MET A 1 -25.49 -71.44 -6.71
C MET A 1 -25.31 -70.06 -6.06
N ALA A 2 -24.09 -69.52 -6.12
CA ALA A 2 -23.50 -68.27 -5.58
C ALA A 2 -24.46 -67.06 -5.28
N GLN A 3 -24.20 -66.11 -4.37
CA GLN A 3 -22.98 -65.32 -4.10
C GLN A 3 -23.18 -64.38 -2.86
N THR A 4 -22.14 -64.06 -2.09
CA THR A 4 -22.05 -62.88 -1.16
C THR A 4 -21.74 -61.59 -1.96
N PRO A 5 -21.76 -60.32 -1.44
CA PRO A 5 -21.19 -59.86 -0.16
C PRO A 5 -21.99 -58.79 0.64
N ALA A 6 -21.49 -58.56 1.87
CA ALA A 6 -22.03 -57.73 2.95
C ALA A 6 -21.67 -56.24 2.88
N LYS A 7 -22.49 -55.38 3.53
CA LYS A 7 -22.07 -54.18 4.28
C LYS A 7 -23.20 -53.66 5.19
N THR A 8 -22.93 -53.59 6.49
CA THR A 8 -23.77 -53.03 7.58
C THR A 8 -23.06 -51.78 8.19
N PRO A 9 -23.66 -50.99 9.09
CA PRO A 9 -24.05 -49.60 8.86
C PRO A 9 -23.24 -48.56 9.67
N ALA A 10 -23.56 -47.29 9.43
CA ALA A 10 -22.94 -46.09 9.99
C ALA A 10 -22.84 -46.06 11.53
N LYS A 11 -21.68 -45.60 12.03
CA LYS A 11 -21.42 -45.33 13.45
C LYS A 11 -21.28 -43.83 13.68
N THR A 12 -22.28 -43.25 14.32
CA THR A 12 -22.27 -41.95 14.99
C THR A 12 -21.11 -41.85 15.98
N THR A 13 -20.19 -40.91 15.77
CA THR A 13 -19.13 -40.56 16.73
C THR A 13 -19.61 -39.45 17.67
N LYS A 14 -19.66 -39.80 18.95
CA LYS A 14 -20.05 -38.99 20.10
C LYS A 14 -19.03 -37.86 20.35
N ALA A 15 -19.53 -36.67 20.68
CA ALA A 15 -18.74 -35.56 21.21
C ALA A 15 -18.09 -35.94 22.55
N LYS A 16 -16.81 -35.60 22.73
CA LYS A 16 -16.04 -35.72 23.98
C LYS A 16 -15.70 -34.32 24.51
N PRO A 17 -15.72 -34.06 25.84
CA PRO A 17 -15.73 -32.71 26.40
C PRO A 17 -14.39 -31.98 26.28
N ALA A 18 -14.47 -30.65 26.31
CA ALA A 18 -13.37 -29.69 26.26
C ALA A 18 -12.27 -29.98 27.30
N ALA A 19 -11.06 -30.28 26.81
CA ALA A 19 -9.84 -30.13 27.58
C ALA A 19 -9.26 -28.75 27.31
N LYS A 20 -9.10 -27.96 28.38
CA LYS A 20 -8.39 -26.67 28.40
C LYS A 20 -6.96 -26.89 27.89
N ALA A 21 -6.71 -26.60 26.62
CA ALA A 21 -5.37 -26.62 26.05
C ALA A 21 -4.60 -25.40 26.59
N LYS A 22 -3.61 -25.68 27.43
CA LYS A 22 -2.59 -24.75 27.88
C LYS A 22 -1.94 -24.12 26.63
N ALA A 23 -1.96 -22.79 26.54
CA ALA A 23 -1.41 -22.03 25.42
C ALA A 23 0.04 -22.46 25.09
N PRO A 24 0.42 -22.68 23.82
CA PRO A 24 1.82 -22.85 23.48
C PRO A 24 2.45 -21.47 23.34
N ALA A 25 3.09 -20.99 24.40
CA ALA A 25 4.04 -19.87 24.31
C ALA A 25 5.19 -20.18 23.31
N SER A 26 5.46 -21.46 23.06
CA SER A 26 6.57 -21.98 22.26
C SER A 26 6.59 -21.52 20.79
N HIS A 27 5.44 -21.46 20.11
CA HIS A 27 5.40 -21.07 18.69
C HIS A 27 5.62 -19.58 18.47
N THR A 28 5.33 -18.75 19.48
CA THR A 28 5.53 -17.30 19.40
C THR A 28 7.01 -16.95 19.57
N ASP A 29 7.73 -17.65 20.44
CA ASP A 29 9.16 -17.43 20.66
C ASP A 29 10.02 -17.94 19.49
N GLU A 30 9.66 -19.09 18.90
CA GLU A 30 10.30 -19.58 17.67
C GLU A 30 10.03 -18.68 16.45
N ALA A 31 8.82 -18.15 16.31
CA ALA A 31 8.48 -17.21 15.25
C ALA A 31 9.23 -15.88 15.40
N LYS A 32 9.34 -15.36 16.63
CA LYS A 32 10.16 -14.17 16.92
C LYS A 32 11.63 -14.40 16.58
N GLN A 33 12.21 -15.55 16.93
CA GLN A 33 13.61 -15.83 16.62
C GLN A 33 13.86 -15.97 15.10
N LYS A 34 12.96 -16.63 14.36
CA LYS A 34 13.04 -16.73 12.90
C LYS A 34 12.85 -15.38 12.21
N PHE A 35 11.92 -14.56 12.72
CA PHE A 35 11.69 -13.20 12.22
C PHE A 35 12.87 -12.27 12.52
N THR A 36 13.43 -12.29 13.74
CA THR A 36 14.62 -11.51 14.08
C THR A 36 15.81 -11.93 13.23
N ARG A 37 15.98 -13.23 12.96
CA ARG A 37 17.04 -13.73 12.08
C ARG A 37 16.83 -13.28 10.63
N ALA A 38 15.59 -13.34 10.13
CA ALA A 38 15.24 -12.84 8.80
C ALA A 38 15.41 -11.31 8.69
N LEU A 39 15.14 -10.56 9.77
CA LEU A 39 15.37 -9.13 9.83
C LEU A 39 16.86 -8.79 9.84
N GLU A 40 17.69 -9.51 10.60
CA GLU A 40 19.14 -9.31 10.60
C GLU A 40 19.75 -9.65 9.23
N GLU A 41 19.29 -10.73 8.59
CA GLU A 41 19.74 -11.10 7.25
C GLU A 41 19.25 -10.11 6.18
N ALA A 42 17.99 -9.63 6.28
CA ALA A 42 17.46 -8.59 5.40
C ALA A 42 18.17 -7.23 5.62
N LYS A 43 18.53 -6.90 6.87
CA LYS A 43 19.28 -5.70 7.21
C LYS A 43 20.72 -5.76 6.70
N ALA A 44 21.37 -6.92 6.80
CA ALA A 44 22.68 -7.15 6.20
C ALA A 44 22.62 -7.08 4.67
N GLY A 45 21.60 -7.68 4.05
CA GLY A 45 21.37 -7.60 2.61
C GLY A 45 21.08 -6.17 2.14
N ALA A 46 20.25 -5.42 2.87
CA ALA A 46 19.97 -4.02 2.59
C ALA A 46 21.19 -3.13 2.79
N ALA A 47 22.03 -3.39 3.80
CA ALA A 47 23.27 -2.66 4.02
C ALA A 47 24.28 -2.90 2.88
N ALA A 48 24.43 -4.16 2.43
CA ALA A 48 25.28 -4.50 1.29
C ALA A 48 24.77 -3.86 -0.01
N LEU A 49 23.45 -3.94 -0.26
CA LEU A 49 22.83 -3.33 -1.43
C LEU A 49 22.94 -1.80 -1.41
N THR A 50 22.80 -1.18 -0.23
CA THR A 50 22.96 0.27 -0.05
C THR A 50 24.41 0.70 -0.29
N ALA A 51 25.38 -0.09 0.16
CA ALA A 51 26.80 0.19 -0.07
C ALA A 51 27.14 0.12 -1.56
N GLU A 52 26.70 -0.94 -2.26
CA GLU A 52 26.92 -1.09 -3.70
C GLU A 52 26.17 -0.01 -4.50
N ALA A 53 24.93 0.30 -4.13
CA ALA A 53 24.15 1.37 -4.73
C ALA A 53 24.81 2.74 -4.52
N ARG A 54 25.40 3.00 -3.35
CA ARG A 54 26.11 4.26 -3.07
C ARG A 54 27.38 4.38 -3.90
N GLU A 55 28.13 3.30 -4.07
CA GLU A 55 29.33 3.28 -4.91
C GLU A 55 28.98 3.59 -6.38
N ARG A 56 27.98 2.88 -6.92
CA ARG A 56 27.49 3.10 -8.28
C ARG A 56 26.86 4.48 -8.47
N ALA A 57 26.10 4.96 -7.49
CA ALA A 57 25.51 6.29 -7.52
C ALA A 57 26.60 7.37 -7.51
N THR A 58 27.66 7.20 -6.73
CA THR A 58 28.77 8.18 -6.69
C THR A 58 29.49 8.22 -8.03
N ALA A 59 29.79 7.06 -8.63
CA ALA A 59 30.45 6.95 -9.93
C ALA A 59 29.62 7.52 -11.11
N LYS A 60 28.29 7.53 -11.00
CA LYS A 60 27.37 8.03 -12.04
C LYS A 60 26.68 9.35 -11.68
N SER A 61 26.96 9.93 -10.52
CA SER A 61 26.22 11.07 -9.98
C SER A 61 26.33 12.33 -10.83
N GLY A 62 27.50 12.60 -11.42
CA GLY A 62 27.74 13.79 -12.24
C GLY A 62 26.81 13.86 -13.45
N ASP A 63 26.89 12.87 -14.34
CA ASP A 63 26.05 12.80 -15.55
C ASP A 63 24.55 12.73 -15.22
N TRP A 64 24.18 11.97 -14.18
CA TRP A 64 22.77 11.80 -13.83
C TRP A 64 22.16 13.04 -13.19
N VAL A 65 22.94 13.87 -12.50
CA VAL A 65 22.42 15.12 -11.92
C VAL A 65 22.13 16.14 -13.02
N ASP A 66 22.95 16.21 -14.06
CA ASP A 66 22.71 17.08 -15.21
C ASP A 66 21.52 16.58 -16.06
N ASP A 67 21.49 15.28 -16.40
CA ASP A 67 20.33 14.67 -17.08
C ASP A 67 19.05 14.79 -16.25
N ALA A 68 19.11 14.58 -14.92
CA ALA A 68 17.94 14.70 -14.05
C ALA A 68 17.44 16.15 -13.92
N LYS A 69 18.31 17.16 -14.04
CA LYS A 69 17.87 18.56 -14.09
C LYS A 69 17.13 18.85 -15.39
N ALA A 70 17.72 18.48 -16.53
CA ALA A 70 17.12 18.70 -17.85
C ALA A 70 15.80 17.93 -18.01
N TYR A 71 15.77 16.67 -17.59
CA TYR A 71 14.59 15.83 -17.60
C TYR A 71 13.57 16.26 -16.54
N GLY A 72 14.06 16.76 -15.38
CA GLY A 72 13.24 17.28 -14.30
C GLY A 72 12.44 18.52 -14.68
N GLU A 73 13.03 19.45 -15.45
CA GLU A 73 12.29 20.59 -15.99
C GLU A 73 11.20 20.16 -16.98
N GLN A 74 11.54 19.28 -17.93
CA GLN A 74 10.54 18.74 -18.88
C GLN A 74 9.44 17.95 -18.18
N ALA A 75 9.81 17.18 -17.15
CA ALA A 75 8.89 16.43 -16.32
C ALA A 75 8.02 17.36 -15.47
N LYS A 76 8.53 18.50 -14.97
CA LYS A 76 7.72 19.48 -14.22
C LYS A 76 6.63 20.08 -15.12
N VAL A 77 6.98 20.44 -16.35
CA VAL A 77 6.00 20.95 -17.35
C VAL A 77 4.94 19.89 -17.65
N LYS A 78 5.36 18.67 -18.02
CA LYS A 78 4.44 17.57 -18.32
C LYS A 78 3.61 17.13 -17.12
N ALA A 79 4.19 17.12 -15.92
CA ALA A 79 3.49 16.77 -14.69
C ALA A 79 2.44 17.82 -14.34
N GLY A 80 2.68 19.12 -14.59
CA GLY A 80 1.68 20.16 -14.42
C GLY A 80 0.47 19.94 -15.34
N GLU A 81 0.73 19.64 -16.60
CA GLU A 81 -0.31 19.33 -17.59
C GLU A 81 -1.09 18.05 -17.25
N LEU A 82 -0.38 16.97 -16.92
CA LEU A 82 -0.95 15.68 -16.50
C LEU A 82 -1.66 15.75 -15.15
N ALA A 83 -1.27 16.65 -14.25
CA ALA A 83 -1.98 16.86 -12.99
C ALA A 83 -3.32 17.54 -13.22
N ALA A 84 -3.38 18.53 -14.13
CA ALA A 84 -4.64 19.17 -14.51
C ALA A 84 -5.59 18.16 -15.19
N GLU A 85 -5.08 17.37 -16.13
CA GLU A 85 -5.87 16.31 -16.79
C GLU A 85 -6.24 15.18 -15.81
N GLY A 86 -5.31 14.77 -14.96
CA GLY A 86 -5.50 13.74 -13.95
C GLY A 86 -6.56 14.14 -12.92
N LYS A 87 -6.63 15.42 -12.55
CA LYS A 87 -7.71 15.95 -11.70
C LYS A 87 -9.05 15.78 -12.38
N ALA A 88 -9.19 16.18 -13.65
CA ALA A 88 -10.43 16.01 -14.40
C ALA A 88 -10.83 14.52 -14.53
N ARG A 89 -9.90 13.65 -14.97
CA ARG A 89 -10.13 12.21 -15.11
C ARG A 89 -10.48 11.53 -13.79
N THR A 90 -9.82 11.90 -12.71
CA THR A 90 -10.10 11.38 -11.36
C THR A 90 -11.45 11.88 -10.87
N SER A 91 -11.77 13.16 -11.08
CA SER A 91 -13.08 13.72 -10.74
C SER A 91 -14.20 13.04 -11.50
N ASP A 92 -14.05 12.77 -12.81
CA ASP A 92 -15.00 12.00 -13.61
C ASP A 92 -15.12 10.55 -13.12
N ALA A 93 -14.00 9.89 -12.81
CA ALA A 93 -14.02 8.53 -12.28
C ALA A 93 -14.71 8.46 -10.90
N ILE A 94 -14.46 9.42 -10.01
CA ILE A 94 -15.11 9.52 -8.70
C ILE A 94 -16.60 9.85 -8.87
N ALA A 95 -16.96 10.75 -9.78
CA ALA A 95 -18.37 11.07 -10.06
C ALA A 95 -19.11 9.86 -10.65
N GLY A 96 -18.46 9.10 -11.54
CA GLY A 96 -18.98 7.86 -12.10
C GLY A 96 -19.14 6.77 -11.04
N LEU A 97 -18.17 6.63 -10.12
CA LEU A 97 -18.28 5.74 -8.97
C LEU A 97 -19.40 6.18 -8.02
N GLY A 98 -19.53 7.49 -7.78
CA GLY A 98 -20.59 8.06 -6.94
C GLY A 98 -21.98 7.74 -7.49
N LYS A 99 -22.19 7.93 -8.80
CA LYS A 99 -23.42 7.52 -9.47
C LYS A 99 -23.66 6.02 -9.37
N LEU A 100 -22.64 5.19 -9.61
CA LEU A 100 -22.78 3.74 -9.47
C LEU A 100 -23.15 3.34 -8.03
N VAL A 101 -22.57 3.99 -7.03
CA VAL A 101 -22.89 3.76 -5.62
C VAL A 101 -24.30 4.24 -5.27
N GLU A 102 -24.75 5.37 -5.84
CA GLU A 102 -26.10 5.92 -5.67
C GLU A 102 -27.16 5.01 -6.32
N ASP A 103 -26.90 4.56 -7.55
CA ASP A 103 -27.76 3.63 -8.30
C ASP A 103 -27.85 2.25 -7.62
N ASN A 104 -26.81 1.86 -6.86
CA ASN A 104 -26.77 0.61 -6.08
C ASN A 104 -27.02 0.84 -4.58
N ALA A 105 -27.33 2.07 -4.15
CA ALA A 105 -27.51 2.41 -2.73
C ALA A 105 -28.54 1.54 -2.00
N PRO A 106 -29.68 1.13 -2.61
CA PRO A 106 -30.62 0.20 -1.96
C PRO A 106 -29.99 -1.16 -1.64
N THR A 107 -29.00 -1.60 -2.44
CA THR A 107 -28.30 -2.89 -2.27
C THR A 107 -27.10 -2.77 -1.31
N ILE A 108 -26.55 -1.57 -1.16
CA ILE A 108 -25.42 -1.26 -0.26
C ILE A 108 -25.92 -1.05 1.17
N ASP A 109 -27.09 -0.42 1.36
CA ASP A 109 -27.69 -0.20 2.67
C ASP A 109 -27.97 -1.53 3.40
N ASP A 110 -28.39 -2.56 2.65
CA ASP A 110 -28.61 -3.94 3.14
C ASP A 110 -27.32 -4.68 3.55
N ARG A 111 -26.12 -4.21 3.14
CA ARG A 111 -24.85 -4.96 3.27
C ARG A 111 -23.85 -4.37 4.27
N PHE A 112 -23.89 -3.08 4.59
CA PHE A 112 -22.73 -2.43 5.22
C PHE A 112 -22.89 -1.91 6.67
N GLY A 113 -24.09 -1.63 7.16
CA GLY A 113 -24.34 -1.36 8.60
C GLY A 113 -23.54 -0.21 9.26
N THR A 114 -23.95 0.19 10.46
CA THR A 114 -23.49 1.39 11.19
C THR A 114 -22.00 1.45 11.57
N LYS A 115 -21.21 0.38 11.37
CA LYS A 115 -19.82 0.28 11.88
C LYS A 115 -18.73 0.86 10.96
N TYR A 116 -19.05 1.23 9.71
CA TYR A 116 -18.09 1.91 8.82
C TYR A 116 -18.14 3.44 8.91
N GLY A 117 -19.08 4.01 9.68
CA GLY A 117 -19.31 5.46 9.76
C GLY A 117 -18.26 6.23 10.57
N ASP A 118 -17.70 5.66 11.64
CA ASP A 118 -16.77 6.38 12.53
C ASP A 118 -15.35 6.49 11.97
N TYR A 119 -14.89 5.46 11.23
CA TYR A 119 -13.64 5.54 10.50
C TYR A 119 -13.77 6.47 9.29
N ALA A 120 -14.93 6.46 8.62
CA ALA A 120 -15.25 7.41 7.56
C ALA A 120 -15.32 8.86 8.07
N ARG A 121 -15.94 9.15 9.23
CA ARG A 121 -15.98 10.52 9.80
C ARG A 121 -14.60 11.03 10.21
N SER A 122 -13.79 10.15 10.82
CA SER A 122 -12.44 10.50 11.26
C SER A 122 -11.49 10.71 10.08
N ALA A 123 -11.56 9.83 9.07
CA ALA A 123 -10.84 10.00 7.82
C ALA A 123 -11.34 11.24 7.06
N SER A 124 -12.65 11.50 7.01
CA SER A 124 -13.23 12.66 6.33
C SER A 124 -12.78 13.98 6.95
N ARG A 125 -12.64 14.07 8.28
CA ARG A 125 -12.07 15.27 8.94
C ARG A 125 -10.62 15.48 8.54
N LYS A 126 -9.80 14.43 8.60
CA LYS A 126 -8.39 14.50 8.18
C LYS A 126 -8.26 14.83 6.69
N MET A 127 -9.15 14.30 5.86
CA MET A 127 -9.18 14.54 4.42
C MET A 127 -9.64 15.97 4.10
N LYS A 128 -10.56 16.56 4.89
CA LYS A 128 -10.93 17.98 4.80
C LYS A 128 -9.79 18.92 5.21
N GLU A 129 -9.15 18.68 6.36
CA GLU A 129 -7.98 19.49 6.77
C GLU A 129 -6.81 19.35 5.78
N THR A 130 -6.65 18.17 5.18
CA THR A 130 -5.63 17.96 4.14
C THR A 130 -6.04 18.63 2.83
N ALA A 131 -7.32 18.60 2.46
CA ALA A 131 -7.83 19.30 1.29
C ALA A 131 -7.69 20.82 1.43
N GLU A 132 -8.00 21.41 2.58
CA GLU A 132 -7.78 22.85 2.83
C GLU A 132 -6.28 23.21 2.79
N LYS A 133 -5.40 22.33 3.26
CA LYS A 133 -3.94 22.51 3.14
C LYS A 133 -3.42 22.30 1.71
N ILE A 134 -4.08 21.50 0.90
CA ILE A 134 -3.73 21.28 -0.51
C ILE A 134 -4.29 22.41 -1.38
N ASP A 135 -5.49 22.91 -1.07
CA ASP A 135 -6.18 23.97 -1.80
C ASP A 135 -5.57 25.35 -1.50
N ALA A 136 -5.07 25.55 -0.26
CA ALA A 136 -4.29 26.73 0.10
C ALA A 136 -2.83 26.69 -0.36
N LYS A 137 -2.32 25.53 -0.82
CA LYS A 137 -0.93 25.38 -1.29
C LYS A 137 -0.90 25.22 -2.79
N GLU A 138 -0.72 26.33 -3.49
CA GLU A 138 -0.46 26.27 -4.92
C GLU A 138 0.83 25.49 -5.19
N LEU A 139 0.83 24.80 -6.34
CA LEU A 139 1.82 23.82 -6.79
C LEU A 139 3.28 24.30 -6.78
N ASP A 140 3.52 25.60 -6.69
CA ASP A 140 4.86 26.18 -6.59
C ASP A 140 5.41 26.12 -5.17
N GLU A 141 4.61 26.49 -4.16
CA GLU A 141 4.96 26.42 -2.74
C GLU A 141 5.06 24.96 -2.27
N LEU A 142 4.24 24.07 -2.84
CA LEU A 142 4.32 22.63 -2.56
C LEU A 142 5.60 21.98 -3.11
N GLY A 143 6.12 22.50 -4.23
CA GLY A 143 7.42 22.08 -4.77
C GLY A 143 8.58 22.51 -3.87
N GLU A 144 8.48 23.69 -3.27
CA GLU A 144 9.47 24.23 -2.34
C GLU A 144 9.47 23.47 -1.00
N ASP A 145 8.28 23.24 -0.42
CA ASP A 145 8.08 22.41 0.78
C ASP A 145 8.52 20.95 0.55
N ALA A 146 8.22 20.38 -0.61
CA ALA A 146 8.66 19.03 -0.97
C ALA A 146 10.20 18.97 -1.10
N ARG A 147 10.82 20.00 -1.69
CA ARG A 147 12.29 20.12 -1.72
C ARG A 147 12.86 20.24 -0.31
N GLU A 148 12.26 21.04 0.56
CA GLU A 148 12.69 21.17 1.95
C GLU A 148 12.54 19.85 2.72
N PHE A 149 11.45 19.11 2.50
CA PHE A 149 11.22 17.80 3.09
C PHE A 149 12.24 16.77 2.63
N VAL A 150 12.57 16.73 1.33
CA VAL A 150 13.64 15.87 0.79
C VAL A 150 15.00 16.24 1.40
N ARG A 151 15.27 17.53 1.57
CA ARG A 151 16.51 18.03 2.19
C ARG A 151 16.62 17.69 3.67
N LYS A 152 15.52 17.79 4.41
CA LYS A 152 15.44 17.54 5.85
C LYS A 152 15.46 16.05 6.17
N SER A 153 14.85 15.24 5.31
CA SER A 153 14.63 13.81 5.53
C SER A 153 14.83 12.98 4.24
N PRO A 154 16.06 12.84 3.73
CA PRO A 154 16.32 12.15 2.47
C PRO A 154 15.90 10.67 2.50
N GLY A 155 16.12 9.96 3.62
CA GLY A 155 15.72 8.56 3.74
C GLY A 155 14.20 8.33 3.73
N LEU A 156 13.44 9.24 4.36
CA LEU A 156 11.98 9.15 4.39
C LEU A 156 11.39 9.46 3.00
N ALA A 157 11.91 10.47 2.32
CA ALA A 157 11.51 10.81 0.96
C ALA A 157 11.75 9.64 -0.01
N VAL A 158 12.93 9.02 0.04
CA VAL A 158 13.25 7.83 -0.78
C VAL A 158 12.31 6.67 -0.46
N GLY A 159 12.00 6.44 0.82
CA GLY A 159 11.04 5.41 1.22
C GLY A 159 9.63 5.64 0.67
N ILE A 160 9.12 6.87 0.78
CA ILE A 160 7.80 7.24 0.24
C ILE A 160 7.78 7.09 -1.28
N ALA A 161 8.82 7.58 -1.97
CA ALA A 161 8.94 7.45 -3.42
C ALA A 161 8.99 5.98 -3.86
N ALA A 162 9.69 5.11 -3.13
CA ALA A 162 9.74 3.68 -3.42
C ALA A 162 8.37 3.01 -3.30
N VAL A 163 7.61 3.33 -2.25
CA VAL A 163 6.24 2.80 -2.08
C VAL A 163 5.31 3.34 -3.16
N ALA A 164 5.31 4.64 -3.41
CA ALA A 164 4.49 5.26 -4.45
C ALA A 164 4.82 4.68 -5.84
N GLY A 165 6.11 4.59 -6.18
CA GLY A 165 6.58 3.98 -7.42
C GLY A 165 6.20 2.51 -7.55
N PHE A 166 6.27 1.74 -6.46
CA PHE A 166 5.82 0.34 -6.44
C PHE A 166 4.32 0.22 -6.70
N LEU A 167 3.48 1.09 -6.11
CA LEU A 167 2.03 1.06 -6.34
C LEU A 167 1.68 1.38 -7.79
N VAL A 168 2.34 2.38 -8.37
CA VAL A 168 2.18 2.71 -9.80
C VAL A 168 2.63 1.53 -10.66
N ALA A 169 3.82 0.99 -10.42
CA ALA A 169 4.34 -0.17 -11.14
C ALA A 169 3.42 -1.39 -11.00
N ARG A 170 2.84 -1.61 -9.81
CA ARG A 170 1.88 -2.68 -9.52
C ARG A 170 0.61 -2.51 -10.32
N LEU A 171 0.08 -1.29 -10.47
CA LEU A 171 -1.12 -1.01 -11.25
C LEU A 171 -0.92 -1.34 -12.73
N PHE A 172 0.20 -0.91 -13.32
CA PHE A 172 0.56 -1.23 -14.69
C PHE A 172 0.91 -2.71 -14.89
N SER A 173 1.56 -3.34 -13.92
CA SER A 173 1.88 -4.78 -13.95
C SER A 173 0.67 -5.67 -13.73
N SER A 174 -0.38 -5.18 -13.06
CA SER A 174 -1.58 -5.96 -12.74
C SER A 174 -2.63 -5.94 -13.85
N SER A 175 -2.40 -5.16 -14.92
CA SER A 175 -3.31 -5.03 -16.06
C SER A 175 -2.93 -5.95 -17.24
N LYS A 176 -2.18 -7.02 -16.97
CA LYS A 176 -1.78 -8.04 -17.94
C LYS A 176 -2.14 -9.41 -17.41
#